data_AF-A0A0Q7EWL6-F1
#
_entry.id   AF-A0A0Q7EWL6-F1
#
_cell.length_a   1.000
_cell.length_b   1.000
_cell.length_c   1.000
_cell.angle_alpha   90.00
_cell.angle_beta   90.00
_cell.angle_gamma   90.00
#
_symmetry.space_group_name_H-M   'P 1'
#
loop_
_entity.id
_entity.type
_entity.pdbx_description
1 polymer ?
#
loop_
_entity_poly.entity_id
_entity_poly.type
_entity_poly.pdbx_seq_one_letter_code
_entity_poly.pdbx_strand_id
1 'polypeptide(L)'
;MPRSAVDPARAAVTKSLRQEAGRWLKAGREAAGLTQAELAERVGLRYYTFVSQVESGLGRVPIETQGAWAQAIGLDPAEFARTLLRYYEPELFRLLFGDAAQDAPVARLAGRG
;
A
#
# COMPACT_ATOMS: atom_id res chain seq x y z
N MET A 1 -19.21 -26.10 -14.01
CA MET A 1 -18.21 -25.66 -13.02
C MET A 1 -18.87 -24.67 -12.08
N PRO A 2 -19.10 -24.96 -10.79
CA PRO A 2 -19.66 -23.94 -9.91
C PRO A 2 -18.58 -22.88 -9.69
N ARG A 3 -18.93 -21.61 -9.87
CA ARG A 3 -18.09 -20.49 -9.41
C ARG A 3 -17.88 -20.73 -7.92
N SER A 4 -16.64 -20.92 -7.48
CA SER A 4 -16.31 -20.88 -6.05
C SER A 4 -16.74 -19.51 -5.55
N ALA A 5 -17.90 -19.43 -4.90
CA ALA A 5 -18.36 -18.21 -4.25
C ALA A 5 -17.30 -17.90 -3.18
N VAL A 6 -16.57 -16.81 -3.38
CA VAL A 6 -15.62 -16.32 -2.38
C VAL A 6 -16.37 -16.19 -1.07
N ASP A 7 -15.84 -16.78 0.01
CA ASP A 7 -16.40 -16.70 1.35
C ASP A 7 -16.72 -15.22 1.69
N PRO A 8 -17.98 -14.89 2.03
CA PRO A 8 -18.39 -13.51 2.32
C PRO A 8 -17.59 -12.86 3.45
N ALA A 9 -17.13 -13.64 4.44
CA ALA A 9 -16.28 -13.14 5.51
C ALA A 9 -14.91 -12.72 4.96
N ARG A 10 -14.29 -13.55 4.11
CA ARG A 10 -13.01 -13.24 3.44
C ARG A 10 -13.13 -12.05 2.50
N ALA A 11 -14.25 -11.93 1.79
CA ALA A 11 -14.53 -10.79 0.93
C ALA A 11 -14.65 -9.47 1.73
N ALA A 12 -15.33 -9.50 2.89
CA ALA A 12 -15.44 -8.35 3.79
C ALA A 12 -14.07 -7.92 4.34
N VAL A 13 -13.24 -8.87 4.79
CA VAL A 13 -11.87 -8.61 5.25
C VAL A 13 -11.02 -7.99 4.14
N THR A 14 -11.09 -8.54 2.92
CA THR A 14 -10.35 -8.03 1.75
C THR A 14 -10.75 -6.59 1.42
N LYS A 15 -12.04 -6.26 1.57
CA LYS A 15 -12.55 -4.90 1.38
C LYS A 15 -12.03 -3.95 2.47
N SER A 16 -12.08 -4.36 3.74
CA SER A 16 -11.56 -3.55 4.86
C SER A 16 -10.09 -3.22 4.68
N LEU A 17 -9.26 -4.23 4.40
CA LEU A 17 -7.81 -4.04 4.20
C LEU A 17 -7.50 -3.10 3.03
N ARG A 18 -8.30 -3.15 1.95
CA ARG A 18 -8.14 -2.23 0.82
C ARG A 18 -8.48 -0.79 1.20
N GLN A 19 -9.50 -0.58 2.03
CA GLN A 19 -9.83 0.74 2.55
C GLN A 19 -8.76 1.24 3.52
N GLU A 20 -8.15 0.37 4.32
CA GLU A 20 -7.00 0.70 5.17
C GLU A 20 -5.79 1.13 4.34
N ALA A 21 -5.46 0.40 3.28
CA ALA A 21 -4.42 0.81 2.33
C ALA A 21 -4.72 2.19 1.71
N GLY A 22 -5.98 2.42 1.30
CA GLY A 22 -6.41 3.69 0.74
C GLY A 22 -6.20 4.86 1.72
N ARG A 23 -6.55 4.67 3.00
CA ARG A 23 -6.29 5.68 4.05
C ARG A 23 -4.80 5.92 4.27
N TRP A 24 -3.98 4.87 4.28
CA TRP A 24 -2.53 5.00 4.42
C TRP A 24 -1.91 5.78 3.25
N LEU A 25 -2.32 5.48 2.01
CA LEU A 25 -1.88 6.21 0.82
C LEU A 25 -2.29 7.69 0.85
N LYS A 26 -3.54 7.96 1.25
CA LYS A 26 -4.04 9.32 1.43
C LYS A 26 -3.20 10.11 2.44
N ALA A 27 -2.91 9.50 3.60
CA ALA A 27 -2.08 10.13 4.62
C ALA A 27 -0.66 10.41 4.11
N GLY A 28 -0.06 9.48 3.38
CA GLY A 28 1.26 9.69 2.75
C GLY A 28 1.26 10.84 1.74
N ARG A 29 0.23 10.91 0.88
CA ARG A 29 0.04 12.02 -0.06
C ARG A 29 -0.08 13.37 0.67
N GLU A 30 -0.92 13.44 1.69
CA GLU A 30 -1.17 14.67 2.47
C GLU A 30 0.08 15.12 3.23
N ALA A 31 0.84 14.18 3.80
CA ALA A 31 2.13 14.46 4.44
C ALA A 31 3.18 15.00 3.46
N ALA A 32 3.13 14.57 2.19
CA ALA A 32 3.96 15.10 1.11
C ALA A 32 3.46 16.45 0.55
N GLY A 33 2.36 16.99 1.09
CA GLY A 33 1.79 18.27 0.67
C GLY A 33 1.13 18.25 -0.71
N LEU A 34 0.69 17.09 -1.20
CA LEU A 34 0.17 16.93 -2.55
C LEU A 34 -1.36 16.85 -2.58
N THR A 35 -1.97 17.45 -3.58
CA THR A 35 -3.33 17.15 -4.02
C THR A 35 -3.37 15.82 -4.80
N GLN A 36 -4.57 15.26 -4.98
CA GLN A 36 -4.75 14.05 -5.79
C GLN A 36 -4.32 14.27 -7.24
N ALA A 37 -4.53 15.47 -7.79
CA ALA A 37 -4.13 15.83 -9.14
C ALA A 37 -2.60 15.88 -9.31
N GLU A 38 -1.90 16.51 -8.37
CA GLU A 38 -0.44 16.58 -8.39
C GLU A 38 0.20 15.20 -8.21
N LEU A 39 -0.36 14.36 -7.35
CA LEU A 39 0.11 12.97 -7.23
C LEU A 39 -0.08 12.21 -8.54
N ALA A 40 -1.23 12.35 -9.20
CA ALA A 40 -1.48 11.71 -10.47
C ALA A 40 -0.49 12.14 -11.55
N GLU A 41 -0.19 13.43 -11.61
CA GLU A 41 0.82 13.99 -12.52
C GLU A 41 2.22 13.41 -12.24
N ARG A 42 2.66 13.41 -10.98
CA ARG A 42 3.97 12.86 -10.59
C ARG A 42 4.13 11.37 -10.90
N VAL A 43 3.05 10.60 -10.76
CA VAL A 43 3.05 9.15 -11.03
C VAL A 43 2.89 8.85 -12.53
N GLY A 44 2.53 9.84 -13.36
CA GLY A 44 2.26 9.64 -14.78
C GLY A 44 0.91 8.97 -15.06
N LEU A 45 -0.07 9.15 -14.16
CA LEU A 45 -1.41 8.59 -14.32
C LEU A 45 -2.24 9.45 -15.27
N ARG A 46 -2.93 8.81 -16.22
CA ARG A 46 -3.76 9.49 -17.21
C ARG A 46 -4.94 10.28 -16.61
N TYR A 47 -5.46 9.84 -15.47
CA TYR A 47 -6.62 10.47 -14.81
C TYR A 47 -6.44 10.52 -13.30
N TYR A 48 -6.57 11.71 -12.69
CA TYR A 48 -6.46 11.88 -11.24
C TYR A 48 -7.56 11.18 -10.44
N THR A 49 -8.72 10.92 -11.05
CA THR A 49 -9.82 10.17 -10.43
C THR A 49 -9.39 8.77 -10.04
N PHE A 50 -8.33 8.23 -10.65
CA PHE A 50 -7.74 6.98 -10.22
C PHE A 50 -7.18 7.06 -8.81
N VAL A 51 -6.56 8.19 -8.43
CA VAL A 51 -6.03 8.41 -7.08
C VAL A 51 -7.14 8.36 -6.05
N SER A 52 -8.28 9.01 -6.29
CA SER A 52 -9.41 8.97 -5.35
C SER A 52 -10.05 7.58 -5.22
N GLN A 53 -10.10 6.80 -6.32
CA GLN A 53 -10.54 5.41 -6.29
C GLN A 53 -9.61 4.52 -5.46
N VAL A 54 -8.30 4.73 -5.56
CA VAL A 54 -7.31 4.01 -4.74
C VAL A 54 -7.43 4.43 -3.27
N GLU A 55 -7.51 5.72 -2.97
CA GLU A 55 -7.60 6.24 -1.60
C GLU A 55 -8.90 5.85 -0.88
N SER A 56 -9.98 5.61 -1.62
CA SER A 56 -11.25 5.09 -1.09
C SER A 56 -11.28 3.56 -0.96
N GLY A 57 -10.24 2.87 -1.41
CA GLY A 57 -10.18 1.42 -1.43
C GLY A 57 -11.09 0.76 -2.47
N LEU A 58 -11.50 1.50 -3.51
CA LEU A 58 -12.18 0.92 -4.68
C LEU A 58 -11.15 0.28 -5.63
N GLY A 59 -10.01 0.94 -5.81
CA GLY A 59 -8.87 0.47 -6.60
C GLY A 59 -7.71 -0.05 -5.75
N ARG A 60 -6.74 -0.68 -6.41
CA ARG A 60 -5.41 -0.96 -5.87
C ARG A 60 -4.40 -0.12 -6.64
N VAL A 61 -3.26 0.21 -6.04
CA VAL A 61 -2.12 0.76 -6.80
C VAL A 61 -1.56 -0.35 -7.71
N PRO A 62 -1.53 -0.16 -9.05
CA PRO A 62 -0.91 -1.09 -9.98
C PRO A 62 0.56 -1.30 -9.65
N ILE A 63 1.07 -2.53 -9.76
CA ILE A 63 2.46 -2.87 -9.39
C ILE A 63 3.46 -1.99 -10.16
N GLU A 64 3.15 -1.73 -11.43
CA GLU A 64 3.96 -0.95 -12.36
C GLU A 64 4.13 0.51 -11.92
N THR A 65 3.18 1.04 -11.14
CA THR A 65 3.21 2.44 -10.67
C THR A 65 3.56 2.58 -9.19
N GLN A 66 3.72 1.47 -8.44
CA GLN A 66 4.06 1.53 -7.02
C GLN A 66 5.39 2.25 -6.77
N GLY A 67 6.40 2.03 -7.62
CA GLY A 67 7.70 2.72 -7.50
C GLY A 67 7.58 4.24 -7.67
N ALA A 68 6.87 4.69 -8.70
CA ALA A 68 6.63 6.11 -8.94
C ALA A 68 5.77 6.73 -7.83
N TRP A 69 4.80 5.98 -7.31
CA TRP A 69 3.96 6.41 -6.18
C TRP A 69 4.79 6.61 -4.92
N ALA A 70 5.66 5.65 -4.58
CA ALA A 70 6.55 5.72 -3.43
C ALA A 70 7.45 6.96 -3.51
N GLN A 71 8.09 7.18 -4.66
CA GLN A 71 8.94 8.35 -4.90
C GLN A 71 8.16 9.66 -4.77
N ALA A 72 6.94 9.73 -5.30
CA ALA A 72 6.12 10.94 -5.26
C ALA A 72 5.78 11.38 -3.82
N ILE A 73 5.63 10.42 -2.90
CA ILE A 73 5.34 10.67 -1.48
C ILE A 73 6.58 10.56 -0.57
N GLY A 74 7.78 10.40 -1.14
CA GLY A 74 9.04 10.39 -0.39
C GLY A 74 9.35 9.11 0.38
N LEU A 75 8.82 7.96 -0.05
CA LEU A 75 9.10 6.65 0.55
C LEU A 75 10.03 5.80 -0.32
N ASP A 76 10.76 4.89 0.33
CA ASP A 76 11.52 3.85 -0.38
C ASP A 76 10.57 2.90 -1.13
N PRO A 77 10.82 2.60 -2.42
CA PRO A 77 9.95 1.73 -3.21
C PRO A 77 9.76 0.32 -2.64
N ALA A 78 10.79 -0.28 -2.03
CA ALA A 78 10.70 -1.63 -1.47
C ALA A 78 9.87 -1.64 -0.18
N GLU A 79 10.06 -0.65 0.69
CA GLU A 79 9.23 -0.47 1.89
C GLU A 79 7.76 -0.19 1.54
N PHE A 80 7.53 0.65 0.53
CA PHE A 80 6.19 0.96 0.04
C PHE A 80 5.47 -0.30 -0.49
N ALA A 81 6.14 -1.07 -1.37
CA ALA A 81 5.60 -2.30 -1.92
C ALA A 81 5.34 -3.35 -0.84
N ARG A 82 6.27 -3.53 0.10
CA ARG A 82 6.10 -4.40 1.27
C ARG A 82 4.89 -4.00 2.11
N THR A 83 4.69 -2.71 2.33
CA THR A 83 3.55 -2.19 3.09
C THR A 83 2.23 -2.44 2.36
N LEU A 84 2.16 -2.17 1.06
CA LEU A 84 0.97 -2.49 0.25
C LEU A 84 0.66 -3.99 0.24
N LEU A 85 1.68 -4.85 0.23
CA LEU A 85 1.48 -6.29 0.24
C LEU A 85 0.77 -6.77 1.51
N ARG A 86 1.07 -6.17 2.67
CA ARG A 86 0.36 -6.46 3.94
C ARG A 86 -1.15 -6.26 3.82
N TYR A 87 -1.59 -5.27 3.04
CA TYR A 87 -3.01 -4.97 2.85
C TYR A 87 -3.63 -5.76 1.69
N TYR A 88 -2.93 -5.84 0.56
CA TYR A 88 -3.48 -6.39 -0.67
C TYR A 88 -3.44 -7.91 -0.69
N GLU A 89 -2.36 -8.50 -0.20
CA GLU A 89 -2.11 -9.95 -0.23
C GLU A 89 -1.53 -10.40 1.13
N PRO A 90 -2.31 -10.33 2.23
CA PRO A 90 -1.82 -10.57 3.59
C PRO A 90 -1.21 -11.96 3.76
N GLU A 91 -1.74 -12.97 3.07
CA GLU A 91 -1.17 -14.32 3.10
C GLU A 91 0.19 -14.38 2.39
N LEU A 92 0.35 -13.70 1.24
CA LEU A 92 1.64 -13.62 0.56
C LEU A 92 2.65 -12.84 1.40
N PHE A 93 2.21 -11.76 2.06
CA PHE A 93 3.03 -11.04 3.03
C PHE A 93 3.50 -11.95 4.16
N ARG A 94 2.60 -12.75 4.75
CA ARG A 94 2.93 -13.71 5.81
C ARG A 94 3.94 -14.76 5.33
N LEU A 95 3.79 -15.29 4.12
CA LEU A 95 4.71 -16.26 3.54
C LEU A 95 6.11 -15.68 3.28
N LEU A 96 6.19 -14.43 2.84
CA LEU A 96 7.46 -13.77 2.50
C LEU A 96 8.18 -13.15 3.71
N PHE A 97 7.44 -12.66 4.70
CA PHE A 97 7.98 -11.84 5.80
C PHE A 97 7.62 -12.34 7.20
N GLY A 98 6.87 -13.44 7.31
CA GLY A 98 6.36 -13.97 8.58
C GLY A 98 5.23 -13.13 9.18
N ASP A 99 4.80 -13.52 10.39
CA ASP A 99 3.88 -12.72 11.21
C ASP A 99 4.64 -11.50 11.75
N ALA A 100 4.68 -10.41 10.97
CA ALA A 100 5.45 -9.20 11.24
C ALA A 100 4.91 -8.37 12.43
N ALA A 101 4.90 -8.96 13.62
CA ALA A 101 4.72 -8.29 14.90
C ALA A 101 6.03 -8.10 15.68
N GLN A 102 7.19 -8.57 15.19
CA GLN A 102 8.42 -8.60 16.01
C GLN A 102 9.69 -7.94 15.49
N ASP A 103 9.70 -7.26 14.34
CA ASP A 103 10.91 -6.54 13.90
C ASP A 103 10.65 -5.05 13.68
N ALA A 104 10.53 -4.32 14.80
CA ALA A 104 10.95 -2.92 14.82
C ALA A 104 12.49 -2.91 14.90
N PRO A 105 13.20 -2.10 14.10
CA PRO A 105 14.65 -2.01 14.19
C PRO A 105 15.00 -1.40 15.54
N VAL A 106 15.41 -2.24 16.49
CA VAL A 106 16.14 -1.78 17.67
C VAL A 106 17.44 -1.20 17.15
N ALA A 107 17.56 0.13 17.23
CA ALA A 107 18.75 0.87 16.88
C ALA A 107 19.98 0.21 17.52
N ARG A 108 20.75 -0.55 16.73
CA ARG A 108 22.03 -1.08 17.17
C ARG A 108 23.08 0.01 16.97
N LEU A 109 23.01 1.02 17.83
CA LEU A 109 24.12 1.92 18.13
C LEU A 109 24.78 1.43 19.43
N ALA A 110 25.62 0.42 19.30
CA ALA A 110 26.64 0.11 20.29
C ALA A 110 27.76 -0.68 19.59
N GLY A 111 28.96 -0.13 19.58
CA GLY A 111 30.17 -0.85 19.18
C GLY A 111 31.01 -0.20 18.08
N ARG A 112 31.38 1.08 18.24
CA ARG A 112 32.74 1.46 17.86
C ARG A 112 33.65 1.03 19.01
N GLY A 113 34.38 -0.06 18.78
CA GLY A 113 35.63 -0.39 19.46
C GLY A 113 36.74 -0.26 18.45
#